data_AF-A0A4P5SB76-F1
#
_entry.id   AF-A0A4P5SB76-F1
#
_cell.length_a   1.000
_cell.length_b   1.000
_cell.length_c   1.000
_cell.angle_alpha   90.00
_cell.angle_beta   90.00
_cell.angle_gamma   90.00
#
_symmetry.space_group_name_H-M   'P 1'
#
loop_
_entity.id
_entity.type
_entity.pdbx_description
1 polymer ?
#
loop_
_entity_poly.entity_id
_entity_poly.type
_entity_poly.pdbx_seq_one_letter_code
_entity_poly.pdbx_strand_id
1 'polypeptide(L)' 'MSNENKITKLAGRPLNEPNESRLSPDSPGYQMIILAHEEAMARGADGYTDPITSLFVITATVHKARGFCCLNNCRHCPYI' A
#
# COMPACT_ATOMS: atom_id res chain seq x y z
N MET A 1 -6.34 -14.26 19.55
CA MET A 1 -6.70 -14.49 18.13
C MET A 1 -5.47 -15.07 17.45
N SER A 2 -5.46 -16.40 17.28
CA SER A 2 -4.32 -17.19 16.84
C SER A 2 -3.90 -16.81 15.42
N ASN A 3 -2.60 -16.68 15.21
CA ASN A 3 -1.96 -15.96 14.11
C ASN A 3 -1.63 -16.85 12.89
N GLU A 4 -2.26 -18.03 12.78
CA GLU A 4 -1.76 -19.13 11.94
C GLU A 4 -2.03 -18.97 10.43
N ASN A 5 -2.83 -17.98 10.02
CA ASN A 5 -3.19 -17.81 8.61
C ASN A 5 -2.90 -16.40 8.05
N LYS A 6 -1.87 -15.72 8.58
CA LYS A 6 -1.47 -14.40 8.07
C LYS A 6 -0.64 -14.54 6.80
N ILE A 7 -0.95 -13.70 5.82
CA ILE A 7 -0.14 -13.56 4.61
C ILE A 7 1.10 -12.73 4.97
N THR A 8 2.24 -13.41 5.09
CA THR A 8 3.52 -12.83 5.51
C THR A 8 4.56 -12.80 4.37
N LYS A 9 4.31 -13.54 3.30
CA LYS A 9 5.17 -13.56 2.11
C LYS A 9 4.90 -12.31 1.25
N LEU A 10 5.95 -11.57 0.92
CA LEU A 10 5.86 -10.46 -0.03
C LEU A 10 5.51 -10.98 -1.42
N ALA A 11 4.74 -10.20 -2.17
CA ALA A 11 4.25 -10.58 -3.49
C ALA A 11 5.30 -10.45 -4.62
N GLY A 12 6.56 -10.14 -4.30
CA GLY A 12 7.67 -10.15 -5.26
C GLY A 12 7.76 -8.95 -6.21
N ARG A 13 6.94 -7.91 -6.00
CA ARG A 13 7.00 -6.65 -6.75
C ARG A 13 7.64 -5.51 -5.94
N PRO A 14 8.12 -4.44 -6.59
CA PRO A 14 8.57 -3.20 -5.93
C PRO A 14 7.51 -2.60 -5.00
N LEU A 15 7.95 -1.89 -3.95
CA LEU A 15 7.04 -1.32 -2.96
C LEU A 15 6.23 -0.12 -3.47
N ASN A 16 6.71 0.58 -4.50
CA ASN A 16 5.97 1.64 -5.20
C ASN A 16 4.91 1.10 -6.17
N GLU A 17 4.93 -0.20 -6.47
CA GLU A 17 3.95 -0.82 -7.36
C GLU A 17 2.79 -1.45 -6.55
N PRO A 18 1.56 -0.94 -6.67
CA PRO A 18 0.41 -1.55 -6.03
C PRO A 18 0.01 -2.84 -6.77
N ASN A 19 -0.72 -3.71 -6.06
CA ASN A 19 -1.44 -4.80 -6.73
C ASN A 19 -2.69 -4.25 -7.43
N GLU A 20 -2.99 -4.70 -8.65
CA GLU A 20 -4.16 -4.24 -9.42
C GLU A 20 -5.49 -4.48 -8.69
N SER A 21 -5.59 -5.54 -7.87
CA SER A 21 -6.77 -5.79 -7.02
C SER A 21 -6.97 -4.75 -5.91
N ARG A 22 -5.96 -3.95 -5.59
CA ARG A 22 -6.01 -2.87 -4.60
C ARG A 22 -6.08 -1.49 -5.25
N LEU A 23 -5.42 -1.33 -6.40
CA LEU A 23 -5.43 -0.10 -7.18
C LEU A 23 -5.18 -0.45 -8.66
N SER A 24 -6.26 -0.55 -9.43
CA SER A 24 -6.19 -0.78 -10.87
C SER A 24 -5.60 0.44 -11.58
N PRO A 25 -4.76 0.26 -12.63
CA PRO A 25 -4.30 1.33 -13.51
C PRO A 25 -5.41 2.21 -14.08
N ASP A 26 -6.61 1.66 -14.27
CA ASP A 26 -7.77 2.38 -14.80
C ASP A 26 -8.52 3.20 -13.73
N SER A 27 -8.08 3.14 -12.46
CA SER A 27 -8.74 3.86 -11.38
C SER A 27 -8.59 5.38 -11.57
N PRO A 28 -9.65 6.17 -11.29
CA PRO A 28 -9.54 7.62 -11.28
C PRO A 28 -8.38 8.07 -10.39
N GLY A 29 -7.49 8.89 -10.96
CA GLY A 29 -6.35 9.44 -10.24
C GLY A 29 -5.22 8.48 -9.93
N TYR A 30 -5.13 7.31 -10.60
CA TYR A 30 -4.05 6.34 -10.43
C TYR A 30 -2.67 7.02 -10.33
N GLN A 31 -2.32 7.85 -11.33
CA GLN A 31 -1.02 8.53 -11.37
C GLN A 31 -0.80 9.46 -10.17
N MET A 32 -1.83 10.18 -9.72
CA MET A 32 -1.73 11.07 -8.56
C MET A 32 -1.52 10.27 -7.26
N ILE A 33 -2.19 9.12 -7.15
CA ILE A 33 -2.06 8.22 -6.01
C ILE A 33 -0.66 7.59 -5.96
N ILE A 34 -0.13 7.14 -7.11
CA ILE A 34 1.25 6.63 -7.21
C ILE A 34 2.25 7.71 -6.80
N LEU A 35 2.14 8.92 -7.36
CA LEU A 35 3.07 10.02 -7.03
C LEU A 35 3.05 10.38 -5.54
N ALA A 36 1.85 10.52 -4.95
CA ALA A 36 1.72 10.84 -3.54
C ALA A 36 2.31 9.73 -2.63
N HIS A 37 2.17 8.47 -3.03
CA HIS A 37 2.78 7.34 -2.34
C HIS A 37 4.30 7.34 -2.48
N GLU A 38 4.84 7.52 -3.69
CA GLU A 38 6.28 7.56 -3.95
C GLU A 38 6.95 8.70 -3.19
N GLU A 39 6.36 9.89 -3.19
CA GLU A 39 6.82 11.03 -2.40
C GLU A 39 6.83 10.74 -0.90
N ALA A 40 5.78 10.10 -0.38
CA ALA A 40 5.72 9.72 1.03
C ALA A 40 6.82 8.70 1.38
N MET A 41 7.05 7.70 0.52
CA MET A 41 8.14 6.75 0.71
C MET A 41 9.52 7.42 0.65
N ALA A 42 9.75 8.33 -0.30
CA ALA A 42 11.00 9.05 -0.45
C ALA A 42 11.34 9.91 0.78
N ARG A 43 10.31 10.47 1.44
CA ARG A 43 10.45 11.22 2.70
C ARG A 43 10.50 10.33 3.95
N GLY A 44 10.36 9.01 3.81
CA GLY A 44 10.26 8.09 4.95
C GLY A 44 9.00 8.27 5.79
N ALA A 45 7.93 8.82 5.21
CA ALA A 45 6.67 9.06 5.90
C ALA A 45 5.83 7.78 6.05
N ASP A 46 5.05 7.73 7.13
CA ASP A 46 4.19 6.58 7.41
C ASP A 46 3.02 6.41 6.43
N GLY A 47 2.64 7.50 5.75
CA GLY A 47 1.50 7.54 4.86
C GLY A 47 1.37 8.88 4.14
N TYR A 48 0.30 8.99 3.36
CA TYR A 48 -0.10 10.18 2.62
C TYR A 48 -1.62 10.32 2.63
N THR A 49 -2.10 11.54 2.39
CA THR A 49 -3.53 11.76 2.12
C THR A 49 -3.81 11.42 0.67
N ASP A 50 -4.71 10.46 0.45
CA ASP A 50 -5.17 10.05 -0.87
C ASP A 50 -5.82 11.24 -1.59
N PRO A 51 -5.32 11.65 -2.77
CA PRO A 51 -5.84 12.83 -3.47
C PRO A 51 -7.27 12.66 -3.99
N ILE A 52 -7.79 11.43 -4.05
CA ILE A 52 -9.13 11.13 -4.55
C ILE A 52 -10.13 10.96 -3.41
N THR A 53 -9.75 10.26 -2.35
CA THR A 53 -10.69 9.93 -1.25
C THR A 53 -10.52 10.82 -0.03
N SER A 54 -9.43 11.60 0.05
CA SER A 54 -8.99 12.35 1.24
C SER A 54 -8.73 11.48 2.48
N LEU A 55 -8.69 10.15 2.32
CA LEU A 55 -8.34 9.23 3.40
C LEU A 55 -6.83 9.17 3.59
N PHE A 56 -6.39 8.95 4.83
CA PHE A 56 -4.99 8.66 5.10
C PHE A 56 -4.66 7.22 4.69
N VAL A 57 -3.65 7.06 3.82
CA VAL A 57 -3.19 5.77 3.30
C VAL A 57 -1.77 5.52 3.79
N ILE A 58 -1.56 4.37 4.44
CA ILE A 58 -0.25 3.95 4.96
C ILE A 58 0.65 3.50 3.80
N THR A 59 1.94 3.85 3.86
CA THR A 59 2.92 3.48 2.85
C THR A 59 3.25 1.98 2.85
N ALA A 60 3.75 1.50 1.72
CA ALA A 60 4.13 0.10 1.56
C ALA A 60 5.32 -0.29 2.46
N THR A 61 6.21 0.65 2.76
CA THR A 61 7.34 0.47 3.69
C THR A 61 6.85 0.17 5.11
N VAL A 62 5.88 0.92 5.63
CA VAL A 62 5.27 0.66 6.94
C VAL A 62 4.54 -0.69 6.96
N HIS A 63 3.81 -1.02 5.90
CA HIS A 63 3.18 -2.34 5.80
C HIS A 63 4.20 -3.47 5.74
N LYS A 64 5.31 -3.29 5.02
CA LYS A 64 6.43 -4.24 5.00
C LYS A 64 7.02 -4.42 6.40
N ALA A 65 7.27 -3.32 7.13
CA ALA A 65 7.78 -3.38 8.50
C ALA A 65 6.84 -4.11 9.48
N ARG A 66 5.52 -4.00 9.28
CA ARG A 66 4.51 -4.76 10.05
C ARG A 66 4.64 -6.28 9.92
N GLY A 67 5.19 -6.78 8.80
CA GLY A 67 5.44 -8.21 8.59
C GLY A 67 4.24 -9.07 8.12
N PHE A 68 3.05 -8.50 7.92
CA PHE A 68 1.89 -9.24 7.42
C PHE A 68 0.81 -8.35 6.77
N CYS A 69 -0.01 -8.95 5.90
CA CYS A 69 -1.24 -8.35 5.37
C CYS A 69 -2.30 -8.22 6.45
N CYS A 70 -2.77 -7.01 6.75
CA CYS A 70 -3.83 -6.78 7.73
C CYS A 70 -5.25 -6.93 7.19
N LEU A 71 -5.41 -7.33 5.93
CA LEU A 71 -6.69 -7.56 5.24
C LEU A 71 -7.62 -6.33 5.10
N ASN A 72 -7.17 -5.13 5.48
CA ASN A 72 -7.95 -3.88 5.40
C ASN A 72 -7.96 -3.23 4.00
N ASN A 73 -7.72 -3.99 2.93
CA ASN A 73 -7.73 -3.50 1.55
C ASN A 73 -6.87 -2.23 1.30
N CYS A 74 -5.71 -2.12 1.95
CA CYS A 74 -4.82 -0.98 1.80
C CYS A 74 -4.29 -0.88 0.35
N ARG A 75 -4.28 0.33 -0.24
CA ARG A 75 -3.92 0.57 -1.64
C ARG A 75 -2.55 0.03 -2.04
N HIS A 76 -1.56 0.14 -1.15
CA HIS A 76 -0.17 -0.25 -1.40
C HIS A 76 0.28 -1.42 -0.51
N CYS A 77 -0.61 -2.37 -0.21
CA CYS A 77 -0.23 -3.56 0.55
C CYS A 77 0.84 -4.37 -0.23
N PRO A 78 2.01 -4.72 0.35
CA PRO A 78 3.08 -5.40 -0.37
C PRO A 78 2.99 -6.95 -0.36
N TYR A 79 1.96 -7.50 0.30
CA TYR A 79 1.80 -8.95 0.52
C TYR A 79 0.79 -9.63 -0.40
N ILE A 80 -0.07 -8.85 -1.06
CA ILE A 80 -1.15 -9.36 -1.93
C ILE A 80 -0.76 -9.17 -3.37
#